data_AF-A0A7V8VX15-F1
#
_entry.id   AF-A0A7V8VX15-F1
#
_cell.length_a   1.000
_cell.length_b   1.000
_cell.length_c   1.000
_cell.angle_alpha   90.00
_cell.angle_beta   90.00
_cell.angle_gamma   90.00
#
_symmetry.space_group_name_H-M   'P 1'
#
loop_
_entity.id
_entity.type
_entity.pdbx_description
1 polymer ?
#
loop_
_entity_poly.entity_id
_entity_poly.type
_entity_poly.pdbx_seq_one_letter_code
_entity_poly.pdbx_strand_id
1 'polypeptide(L)'
;FAVQQCSNCGQENDAADRFCANCGTELRAVTAPAAAASEPAPQPAPQPAASIPAQYQGLDPEPRPSQPIGGADESWRMSNLGPPPVKKRRLWLWILLGLLGLCLAICIGLAIFASTGTGQEWFEDLATQVSEQATEAAR
;
A
#
# COMPACT_ATOMS: atom_id res chain seq x y z
N PHE A 1 6.46 0.66 -16.44
CA PHE A 1 6.86 0.77 -15.02
C PHE A 1 8.35 1.02 -15.00
N ALA A 2 8.81 2.15 -14.45
CA ALA A 2 10.22 2.47 -14.34
C ALA A 2 10.71 2.03 -12.95
N VAL A 3 11.90 1.43 -12.88
CA VAL A 3 12.50 0.90 -11.65
C VAL A 3 13.88 1.53 -11.42
N GLN A 4 14.28 1.66 -10.16
CA GLN A 4 15.57 2.19 -9.74
C GLN A 4 16.18 1.33 -8.63
N GLN A 5 17.50 1.14 -8.64
CA GLN A 5 18.20 0.42 -7.58
C GLN A 5 18.63 1.36 -6.46
N CYS A 6 18.44 0.93 -5.22
CA CYS A 6 18.92 1.65 -4.06
C CYS A 6 20.45 1.58 -3.99
N SER A 7 21.12 2.74 -3.92
CA SER A 7 22.58 2.83 -3.79
C SER A 7 23.12 2.30 -2.46
N ASN A 8 22.29 2.25 -1.41
CA ASN A 8 22.70 1.78 -0.09
C ASN A 8 22.62 0.25 0.04
N CYS A 9 21.50 -0.36 -0.36
CA CYS A 9 21.28 -1.81 -0.15
C CYS A 9 21.06 -2.63 -1.43
N GLY A 10 21.05 -2.01 -2.61
CA GLY A 10 20.87 -2.70 -3.90
C GLY A 10 19.43 -3.13 -4.23
N GLN A 11 18.46 -2.89 -3.34
CA GLN A 11 17.06 -3.24 -3.58
C GLN A 11 16.50 -2.49 -4.80
N GLU A 12 15.80 -3.21 -5.66
CA GLU A 12 15.03 -2.61 -6.76
C GLU A 12 13.70 -2.03 -6.22
N ASN A 13 13.48 -0.74 -6.47
CA ASN A 13 12.31 0.03 -6.03
C ASN A 13 11.65 0.71 -7.24
N ASP A 14 10.40 1.17 -7.10
CA ASP A 14 9.74 1.91 -8.17
C ASP A 14 10.41 3.30 -8.31
N ALA A 15 10.49 3.82 -9.54
CA ALA A 15 11.03 5.15 -9.78
C ALA A 15 10.22 6.27 -9.09
N ALA A 16 8.94 6.02 -8.77
CA ALA A 16 8.09 6.93 -8.02
C ALA A 16 8.32 6.89 -6.48
N ASP A 17 9.01 5.86 -5.97
CA ASP A 17 9.24 5.72 -4.53
C ASP A 17 10.24 6.78 -4.03
N ARG A 18 9.91 7.42 -2.91
CA ARG A 18 10.77 8.43 -2.28
C ARG A 18 11.84 7.82 -1.39
N PHE A 19 11.55 6.66 -0.79
CA PHE A 19 12.40 5.94 0.15
C PHE A 19 12.51 4.48 -0.26
N CYS A 20 13.65 3.86 0.03
CA CYS A 20 13.87 2.44 -0.19
C CYS A 20 12.99 1.60 0.74
N ALA A 21 12.24 0.66 0.19
CA ALA A 21 11.38 -0.23 0.98
C ALA A 21 12.13 -1.23 1.87
N ASN A 22 13.43 -1.43 1.63
CA ASN A 22 14.28 -2.35 2.41
C ASN A 22 15.07 -1.62 3.51
N CYS A 23 15.80 -0.56 3.17
CA CYS A 23 16.70 0.11 4.11
C CYS A 23 16.25 1.53 4.52
N GLY A 24 15.14 2.05 3.98
CA GLY A 24 14.62 3.39 4.30
C GLY A 24 15.42 4.55 3.70
N THR A 25 16.48 4.29 2.93
CA THR A 25 17.30 5.35 2.31
C THR A 25 16.51 6.15 1.28
N GLU A 26 16.62 7.47 1.29
CA GLU A 26 16.02 8.36 0.30
C GLU A 26 16.55 8.04 -1.11
N LEU A 27 15.63 7.81 -2.05
CA LEU A 27 15.95 7.51 -3.45
C LEU A 27 15.94 8.78 -4.33
N ARG A 28 15.25 9.84 -3.87
CA ARG A 28 15.01 11.06 -4.65
C ARG A 28 15.99 12.16 -4.27
N ALA A 29 17.22 12.06 -4.76
CA ALA A 29 18.23 13.10 -4.58
C ALA A 29 18.94 13.51 -5.89
N VAL A 30 18.26 13.49 -7.06
CA VAL A 30 18.81 14.14 -8.26
C VAL A 30 17.69 14.64 -9.18
N THR A 31 16.99 15.70 -8.81
CA THR A 31 16.30 16.61 -9.76
C THR A 31 15.82 17.86 -9.01
N ALA A 32 16.78 18.67 -8.59
CA ALA A 32 16.56 20.10 -8.40
C ALA A 32 17.91 20.81 -8.69
N PRO A 33 18.04 21.57 -9.80
CA PRO A 33 19.13 22.52 -9.91
C PRO A 33 18.80 23.71 -9.01
N ALA A 34 19.37 23.73 -7.81
CA ALA A 34 19.36 24.89 -6.92
C ALA A 34 20.80 25.36 -6.68
N ALA A 35 21.40 25.89 -7.74
CA ALA A 35 22.47 26.86 -7.60
C ALA A 35 21.83 28.23 -7.37
N ALA A 36 21.67 28.63 -6.10
CA ALA A 36 21.60 30.03 -5.68
C ALA A 36 21.84 30.07 -4.17
N ALA A 37 23.10 30.33 -3.82
CA ALA A 37 23.48 30.75 -2.48
C ALA A 37 22.80 32.09 -2.15
N SER A 38 22.10 32.11 -1.03
CA SER A 38 21.89 33.30 -0.23
C SER A 38 22.15 32.91 1.22
N GLU A 39 23.33 33.33 1.68
CA GLU A 39 23.80 33.58 3.05
C GLU A 39 23.13 32.81 4.20
N PRO A 40 23.91 32.06 5.02
CA PRO A 40 23.42 31.53 6.28
C PRO A 40 22.92 32.68 7.16
N ALA A 41 21.62 32.71 7.46
CA ALA A 41 21.05 33.56 8.49
C ALA A 41 21.85 33.39 9.80
N PRO A 42 22.01 34.44 10.62
CA PRO A 42 22.82 34.39 11.83
C PRO A 42 22.31 33.26 12.71
N GLN A 43 23.15 32.25 12.92
CA GLN A 43 22.94 31.27 13.96
C GLN A 43 22.74 32.05 15.27
N PRO A 44 21.64 31.80 16.01
CA PRO A 44 21.52 32.35 17.36
C PRO A 44 22.77 31.95 18.13
N ALA A 45 23.46 32.94 18.71
CA ALA A 45 24.63 32.71 19.54
C ALA A 45 24.37 31.53 20.51
N PRO A 46 25.38 30.70 20.83
CA PRO A 46 25.21 29.63 21.81
C PRO A 46 24.63 30.23 23.08
N GLN A 47 23.36 29.92 23.32
CA GLN A 47 22.70 30.31 24.55
C GLN A 47 23.52 29.66 25.68
N PRO A 48 23.82 30.39 26.78
CA PRO A 48 24.46 29.79 27.93
C PRO A 48 23.68 28.53 28.29
N ALA A 49 24.36 27.39 28.31
CA ALA A 49 23.78 26.13 28.73
C ALA A 49 22.98 26.40 30.00
N ALA A 50 21.66 26.27 29.91
CA ALA A 50 20.80 26.37 31.06
C ALA A 50 21.38 25.40 32.09
N SER A 51 21.82 25.94 33.22
CA SER A 51 22.34 25.15 34.32
C SER A 51 21.25 24.19 34.73
N ILE A 52 21.44 22.91 34.40
CA ILE A 52 20.60 21.83 34.89
C ILE A 52 20.57 21.99 36.42
N PRO A 53 19.40 22.16 37.05
CA PRO A 53 19.35 22.36 38.48
C PRO A 53 19.97 21.14 39.19
N ALA A 54 20.75 21.40 40.24
CA ALA A 54 21.58 20.41 40.97
C ALA A 54 20.81 19.18 41.51
N GLN A 55 19.48 19.23 41.47
CA GLN A 55 18.57 18.12 41.78
C GLN A 55 18.71 16.88 40.87
N TYR A 56 19.43 16.94 39.75
CA TYR A 56 19.70 15.76 38.89
C TYR A 56 21.07 15.12 39.08
N GLN A 57 21.93 15.65 39.96
CA GLN A 57 23.30 15.14 40.15
C GLN A 57 23.44 14.09 41.26
N GLY A 58 22.32 13.63 41.86
CA GLY A 58 22.33 12.71 42.99
C GLY A 58 21.41 11.49 42.85
N LEU A 59 20.96 11.15 41.64
CA LEU A 59 20.30 9.87 41.40
C LEU A 59 21.38 8.89 40.95
N ASP A 60 21.76 7.99 41.85
CA ASP A 60 22.62 6.85 41.56
C ASP A 60 22.17 6.15 40.25
N PRO A 61 23.10 5.65 39.42
CA PRO A 61 22.73 4.75 38.35
C PRO A 61 22.20 3.46 39.00
N GLU A 62 20.88 3.31 38.99
CA GLU A 62 20.22 2.08 39.42
C GLU A 62 20.89 0.89 38.71
N PRO A 63 21.32 -0.16 39.44
CA PRO A 63 21.93 -1.32 38.82
C PRO A 63 20.91 -1.93 37.86
N ARG A 64 21.17 -1.82 36.56
CA ARG A 64 20.37 -2.42 35.50
C ARG A 64 20.16 -3.90 35.86
N PRO A 65 18.95 -4.35 36.21
CA PRO A 65 18.73 -5.75 36.51
C PRO A 65 19.05 -6.55 35.25
N SER A 66 19.95 -7.51 35.37
CA SER A 66 20.24 -8.50 34.34
C SER A 66 18.99 -9.36 34.13
N GLN A 67 18.13 -8.93 33.21
CA GLN A 67 16.93 -9.70 32.86
C GLN A 67 17.35 -10.99 32.13
N PRO A 68 16.89 -12.17 32.59
CA PRO A 68 17.16 -13.43 31.92
C PRO A 68 16.44 -13.51 30.59
N ILE A 69 17.12 -14.10 29.61
CA ILE A 69 16.60 -14.44 28.30
C ILE A 69 15.49 -15.48 28.47
N GLY A 70 14.25 -15.12 28.15
CA GLY A 70 13.16 -16.04 27.85
C GLY A 70 12.00 -16.08 28.86
N GLY A 71 10.82 -15.61 28.45
CA GLY A 71 9.58 -15.80 29.22
C GLY A 71 8.38 -14.95 28.80
N ALA A 72 7.72 -15.35 27.71
CA ALA A 72 6.27 -15.42 27.53
C ALA A 72 5.27 -14.22 27.75
N ASP A 73 5.63 -12.98 28.06
CA ASP A 73 4.59 -11.92 28.18
C ASP A 73 4.98 -10.50 27.70
N GLU A 74 5.66 -10.41 26.57
CA GLU A 74 5.95 -9.14 25.87
C GLU A 74 4.74 -8.66 25.02
N SER A 75 3.57 -8.51 25.64
CA SER A 75 2.33 -8.09 24.94
C SER A 75 2.20 -6.56 24.76
N TRP A 76 3.09 -5.77 25.35
CA TRP A 76 2.98 -4.30 25.43
C TRP A 76 4.15 -3.52 24.80
N ARG A 77 5.18 -4.20 24.23
CA ARG A 77 6.08 -3.55 23.27
C ARG A 77 5.39 -3.43 21.91
N MET A 78 4.76 -2.27 21.75
CA MET A 78 4.06 -1.77 20.57
C MET A 78 4.71 -2.17 19.23
N SER A 79 3.83 -2.58 18.33
CA SER A 79 4.00 -2.54 16.87
C SER A 79 4.94 -3.58 16.27
N ASN A 80 4.59 -4.86 16.44
CA ASN A 80 4.53 -5.70 15.26
C ASN A 80 3.51 -5.07 14.31
N LEU A 81 3.94 -4.13 13.46
CA LEU A 81 3.42 -4.09 12.11
C LEU A 81 3.62 -5.52 11.62
N GLY A 82 2.55 -6.31 11.64
CA GLY A 82 2.60 -7.70 11.20
C GLY A 82 3.30 -7.76 9.84
N PRO A 83 3.83 -8.94 9.44
CA PRO A 83 4.52 -9.08 8.16
C PRO A 83 3.75 -8.30 7.10
N PRO A 84 4.40 -7.36 6.37
CA PRO A 84 3.69 -6.49 5.42
C PRO A 84 2.84 -7.42 4.58
N PRO A 85 1.52 -7.18 4.44
CA PRO A 85 0.65 -8.14 3.79
C PRO A 85 1.29 -8.45 2.45
N VAL A 86 1.81 -9.68 2.29
CA VAL A 86 2.42 -10.11 1.04
C VAL A 86 1.29 -9.94 0.05
N LYS A 87 1.34 -8.85 -0.73
CA LYS A 87 0.19 -8.43 -1.52
C LYS A 87 -0.15 -9.67 -2.31
N LYS A 88 -1.34 -10.21 -2.06
CA LYS A 88 -1.92 -11.42 -2.67
C LYS A 88 -2.12 -11.21 -4.17
N ARG A 89 -1.28 -10.41 -4.85
CA ARG A 89 -1.33 -10.05 -6.26
C ARG A 89 -1.50 -11.30 -7.11
N ARG A 90 -0.84 -12.41 -6.74
CA ARG A 90 -1.07 -13.70 -7.41
C ARG A 90 -2.49 -14.22 -7.16
N LEU A 91 -2.95 -14.32 -5.92
CA LEU A 91 -4.31 -14.79 -5.62
C LEU A 91 -5.41 -13.88 -6.22
N TRP A 92 -5.22 -12.56 -6.21
CA TRP A 92 -6.15 -11.59 -6.79
C TRP A 92 -6.10 -11.61 -8.32
N LEU A 93 -4.93 -11.85 -8.92
CA LEU A 93 -4.80 -12.11 -10.37
C LEU A 93 -5.48 -13.42 -10.75
N TRP A 94 -5.39 -14.49 -9.95
CA TRP A 94 -6.16 -15.72 -10.17
C TRP A 94 -7.68 -15.50 -10.03
N ILE A 95 -8.13 -14.67 -9.09
CA ILE A 95 -9.55 -14.31 -8.95
C ILE A 95 -10.02 -13.50 -10.17
N LEU A 96 -9.26 -12.49 -10.61
CA LEU A 96 -9.58 -11.71 -11.80
C LEU A 96 -9.56 -12.56 -13.08
N LEU A 97 -8.56 -13.42 -13.25
CA LEU A 97 -8.46 -14.34 -14.38
C LEU A 97 -9.62 -15.33 -14.38
N GLY A 98 -10.00 -15.85 -13.21
CA GLY A 98 -11.16 -16.71 -13.04
C GLY A 98 -12.48 -15.99 -13.35
N LEU A 99 -12.67 -14.76 -12.87
CA LEU A 99 -13.88 -13.96 -13.13
C LEU A 99 -13.98 -13.57 -14.61
N LEU A 100 -12.87 -13.18 -15.24
CA LEU A 100 -12.80 -12.89 -16.66
C LEU A 100 -13.09 -14.14 -17.49
N GLY A 101 -12.51 -15.29 -17.14
CA GLY A 101 -12.74 -16.57 -17.80
C GLY A 101 -14.18 -17.05 -17.67
N LEU A 102 -14.78 -16.95 -16.48
CA LEU A 102 -16.19 -17.28 -16.24
C LEU A 102 -17.12 -16.38 -17.04
N CYS A 103 -16.86 -15.07 -17.04
CA CYS A 103 -17.62 -14.11 -17.85
C CYS A 103 -17.55 -14.47 -19.34
N LEU A 104 -16.35 -14.77 -19.86
CA LEU A 104 -16.16 -15.14 -21.26
C LEU A 104 -16.89 -16.46 -21.60
N ALA A 105 -16.83 -17.45 -20.73
CA ALA A 105 -17.52 -18.73 -20.91
C ALA A 105 -19.05 -18.57 -20.91
N ILE A 106 -19.60 -17.73 -20.01
CA ILE A 106 -21.02 -17.40 -20.00
C ILE A 106 -21.40 -16.69 -21.30
N CYS A 107 -20.63 -15.69 -21.75
CA CYS A 107 -20.90 -15.00 -23.01
C CYS A 107 -20.88 -15.94 -24.22
N ILE A 108 -19.90 -16.85 -24.29
CA ILE A 108 -19.82 -17.86 -25.36
C ILE A 108 -21.01 -18.81 -25.29
N GLY A 109 -21.37 -19.30 -24.11
CA GLY A 109 -22.52 -20.18 -23.92
C GLY A 109 -23.83 -19.51 -24.33
N LEU A 110 -24.02 -18.25 -23.94
CA LEU A 110 -25.18 -17.44 -24.35
C LEU A 110 -25.18 -17.16 -25.85
N ALA A 111 -24.03 -16.90 -26.47
CA ALA A 111 -23.94 -16.71 -27.91
C ALA A 111 -24.30 -18.00 -28.68
N ILE A 112 -23.83 -19.15 -28.22
CA ILE A 112 -24.20 -20.46 -28.79
C ILE A 112 -25.69 -20.73 -28.59
N PHE A 113 -26.21 -20.48 -27.39
CA PHE A 113 -27.63 -20.65 -27.09
C PHE A 113 -28.50 -19.71 -27.93
N ALA A 114 -28.11 -18.45 -28.07
CA ALA A 114 -28.77 -17.48 -28.95
C ALA A 114 -28.70 -17.91 -30.43
N SER A 115 -27.63 -18.58 -30.86
CA SER A 115 -27.53 -19.13 -32.21
C SER A 115 -28.34 -20.43 -32.41
N THR A 116 -28.90 -21.00 -31.34
CA THR A 116 -29.77 -22.19 -31.38
C THR A 116 -31.24 -21.74 -31.50
N GLY A 117 -32.05 -22.43 -32.31
CA GLY A 117 -33.45 -22.02 -32.60
C GLY A 117 -34.32 -21.79 -31.36
N THR A 118 -34.15 -22.61 -30.31
CA THR A 118 -34.86 -22.47 -29.02
C THR A 118 -34.47 -21.19 -28.26
N GLY A 119 -33.26 -20.65 -28.49
CA GLY A 119 -32.81 -19.44 -27.83
C GLY A 119 -33.48 -18.18 -28.39
N GLN A 120 -33.71 -18.12 -29.70
CA GLN A 120 -34.32 -16.96 -30.36
C GLN A 120 -35.75 -16.69 -29.84
N GLU A 121 -36.58 -17.74 -29.73
CA GLU A 121 -37.95 -17.61 -29.21
C GLU A 121 -37.98 -17.07 -27.77
N TRP A 122 -37.04 -17.55 -26.93
CA TRP A 122 -36.91 -17.06 -25.55
C TRP A 122 -36.45 -15.59 -25.46
N PHE A 123 -35.59 -15.13 -26.38
CA PHE A 123 -35.18 -13.71 -26.42
C PHE A 123 -36.31 -12.78 -26.85
N GLU A 124 -37.18 -13.21 -27.76
CA GLU A 124 -38.34 -12.42 -28.21
C GLU A 124 -39.37 -12.23 -27.08
N ASP A 125 -39.64 -13.27 -26.28
CA ASP A 125 -40.51 -13.19 -25.10
C ASP A 125 -39.94 -12.23 -24.04
N LEU A 126 -38.62 -12.27 -23.81
CA LEU A 126 -37.93 -11.39 -22.87
C LEU A 126 -37.94 -9.93 -23.35
N ALA A 127 -37.71 -9.69 -24.65
CA ALA A 127 -37.75 -8.35 -25.23
C ALA A 127 -39.15 -7.72 -25.08
N THR A 128 -40.19 -8.52 -25.24
CA THR A 128 -41.57 -8.09 -25.07
C THR A 128 -41.83 -7.68 -23.61
N GLN A 129 -41.47 -8.51 -22.63
CA GLN A 129 -41.64 -8.17 -21.20
C GLN A 129 -40.87 -6.91 -20.78
N VAL A 130 -39.66 -6.71 -21.30
CA VAL A 130 -38.87 -5.50 -21.00
C VAL A 130 -39.52 -4.24 -21.56
N SER A 131 -40.13 -4.33 -22.76
CA SER A 131 -40.84 -3.20 -23.35
C SER A 131 -42.10 -2.81 -22.57
N GLU A 132 -42.81 -3.80 -22.03
CA GLU A 132 -43.95 -3.59 -21.14
C GLU A 132 -43.52 -2.89 -19.84
N GLN A 133 -42.47 -3.39 -19.18
CA GLN A 133 -41.90 -2.77 -17.96
C GLN A 133 -41.40 -1.34 -18.18
N ALA A 134 -40.77 -1.06 -19.33
CA ALA A 134 -40.31 0.28 -19.66
C ALA A 134 -41.48 1.26 -19.89
N THR A 135 -42.61 0.77 -20.42
CA THR A 135 -43.82 1.58 -20.63
C THR A 135 -44.53 1.86 -19.30
N GLU A 136 -44.57 0.88 -18.39
CA GLU A 136 -45.09 1.03 -17.03
C GLU A 136 -44.28 2.05 -16.21
N ALA A 137 -42.94 2.00 -16.29
CA ALA A 137 -42.08 2.95 -15.59
C ALA A 137 -42.17 4.39 -16.11
N ALA A 138 -42.68 4.59 -17.32
CA ALA A 138 -42.81 5.89 -17.97
C ALA A 138 -44.18 6.57 -17.76
N ARG A 139 -45.15 5.87 -17.17
CA ARG A 139 -46.51 6.37 -16.91
C ARG A 139 -46.68 6.84 -15.46
#